data_AF-A0A2P7QFR5-F1
#
_entry.id   AF-A0A2P7QFR5-F1
#
_cell.length_a   1.000
_cell.length_b   1.000
_cell.length_c   1.000
_cell.angle_alpha   90.00
_cell.angle_beta   90.00
_cell.angle_gamma   90.00
#
_symmetry.space_group_name_H-M   'P 1'
#
loop_
_entity.id
_entity.type
_entity.pdbx_description
1 polymer ?
#
loop_
_entity_poly.entity_id
_entity_poly.type
_entity_poly.pdbx_seq_one_letter_code
_entity_poly.pdbx_strand_id
1 'polypeptide(L)'
;MRHRRTRAPPLSTSGSRKHWTCRSNDQDHRREGPGGAQAALRTPAFSGAADCAWRQGMSGPAPTPYDEIAYPSAIFSQTAPERLAVIARLTGLAPPPVSTARVLEIGAGDGMNLLSLAAAHPQARFEGFDLAPTAVARGERWRALAGLDNAGLQVLDILEAHHRLEGPFDYIIAHGIYAWVPAEVRSATMALIGRLLAPDGVAFLSYNALPGGYLRQALRDALLLELGDLQGADRWRAARAYLTTLSAEPEGGQNPAQAALRDAAKHTLDKPWSVLCHDELGPHFHPQSLADVEATARANGLQFLGDADRERMNDAFLPDGIEAAGDPSAQLLRILGARDYQDFRFFRQTLLVRADRIPRRTIDHQALGQLYAVTRCLRDEEGMFRINANVFEVQDAPLAEALTRLVEQRPRRLRVSELVDTPARRIAMFEMFNAGLIDLYTEAEPYACEVGERPRASPLIRAMLAEGLENICTLDHRLMTIQEFGPRHLLAHLDGTRDRTALVAVGQEAGLDTPEALDKGLRTLVSEGLILA
;
A
#
# COMPACT_ATOMS: atom_id res chain seq x y z
N MET A 1 12.48 11.57 27.52
CA MET A 1 12.50 12.78 26.67
C MET A 1 11.96 13.98 27.45
N ARG A 2 12.42 15.22 27.16
CA ARG A 2 11.81 16.48 27.61
C ARG A 2 11.97 17.54 26.51
N HIS A 3 10.88 17.98 25.89
CA HIS A 3 10.94 19.03 24.87
C HIS A 3 10.92 20.43 25.49
N ARG A 4 11.80 21.32 25.01
CA ARG A 4 11.63 22.77 25.08
C ARG A 4 11.32 23.28 23.67
N ARG A 5 10.26 24.07 23.51
CA ARG A 5 9.97 24.84 22.30
C ARG A 5 10.49 26.27 22.48
N THR A 6 11.22 26.78 21.50
CA THR A 6 11.54 28.21 21.35
C THR A 6 10.95 28.70 20.02
N ARG A 7 10.39 29.92 20.00
CA ARG A 7 9.88 30.56 18.79
C ARG A 7 10.98 31.42 18.15
N ALA A 8 10.99 31.50 16.82
CA ALA A 8 11.73 32.50 16.06
C ALA A 8 10.75 33.52 15.43
N PRO A 9 11.17 34.79 15.23
CA PRO A 9 10.34 35.83 14.60
C PRO A 9 10.44 35.82 13.05
N PRO A 10 9.50 36.47 12.33
CA PRO A 10 9.48 36.53 10.87
C PRO A 10 10.25 37.75 10.30
N LEU A 11 10.73 37.63 9.06
CA LEU A 11 11.11 38.74 8.17
C LEU A 11 10.96 38.34 6.69
N SER A 12 10.94 39.33 5.78
CA SER A 12 10.28 39.21 4.48
C SER A 12 11.14 39.48 3.23
N THR A 13 10.97 38.62 2.22
CA THR A 13 10.95 38.88 0.76
C THR A 13 12.15 39.48 -0.01
N SER A 14 12.42 38.82 -1.14
CA SER A 14 12.93 39.33 -2.44
C SER A 14 14.44 39.35 -2.70
N GLY A 15 14.82 39.20 -3.98
CA GLY A 15 16.20 39.21 -4.48
C GLY A 15 16.63 37.90 -5.17
N SER A 16 16.31 37.71 -6.45
CA SER A 16 16.60 36.47 -7.19
C SER A 16 18.04 36.38 -7.72
N ARG A 17 18.64 35.18 -7.62
CA ARG A 17 19.75 34.71 -8.47
C ARG A 17 19.46 33.25 -8.83
N LYS A 18 19.67 32.85 -10.10
CA LYS A 18 19.37 31.49 -10.56
C LYS A 18 20.51 30.52 -10.22
N HIS A 19 20.12 29.32 -9.78
CA HIS A 19 20.91 28.09 -9.61
C HIS A 19 19.98 26.92 -9.98
N TRP A 20 20.50 25.70 -10.18
CA TRP A 20 19.71 24.49 -10.43
C TRP A 20 19.97 23.39 -9.39
N THR A 21 19.08 23.04 -8.44
CA THR A 21 17.93 23.74 -7.81
C THR A 21 16.82 24.29 -8.70
N CYS A 22 16.40 23.54 -9.74
CA CYS A 22 15.15 23.76 -10.49
C CYS A 22 14.83 25.23 -10.86
N ARG A 23 15.50 25.77 -11.90
CA ARG A 23 15.04 26.99 -12.64
C ARG A 23 15.90 27.39 -13.87
N SER A 24 15.46 26.98 -15.07
CA SER A 24 15.50 27.71 -16.37
C SER A 24 16.80 28.37 -16.89
N ASN A 25 17.27 27.92 -18.09
CA ASN A 25 17.92 28.73 -19.16
C ASN A 25 19.29 29.38 -18.84
N ASP A 26 20.29 29.59 -19.73
CA ASP A 26 20.60 29.41 -21.18
C ASP A 26 22.16 29.59 -21.32
N GLN A 27 22.98 29.37 -22.38
CA GLN A 27 23.04 28.76 -23.73
C GLN A 27 24.57 28.87 -24.15
N ASP A 28 25.23 28.24 -25.13
CA ASP A 28 25.01 27.24 -26.22
C ASP A 28 26.37 26.45 -26.35
N HIS A 29 27.09 26.01 -27.42
CA HIS A 29 26.98 25.97 -28.90
C HIS A 29 28.00 24.98 -29.56
N ARG A 30 27.53 24.11 -30.49
CA ARG A 30 28.29 23.44 -31.61
C ARG A 30 29.39 22.38 -31.23
N ARG A 31 29.72 21.34 -32.02
CA ARG A 31 29.29 20.85 -33.38
C ARG A 31 29.73 19.39 -33.63
N GLU A 32 29.01 18.71 -34.55
CA GLU A 32 29.45 17.57 -35.43
C GLU A 32 29.80 16.17 -34.84
N GLY A 33 29.48 15.09 -35.59
CA GLY A 33 29.69 13.66 -35.26
C GLY A 33 30.53 12.94 -36.36
N PRO A 34 30.21 11.70 -36.85
CA PRO A 34 29.21 10.70 -36.41
C PRO A 34 29.64 9.19 -36.48
N GLY A 35 28.79 8.26 -36.03
CA GLY A 35 28.77 6.81 -36.40
C GLY A 35 29.51 5.82 -35.47
N GLY A 36 29.16 4.53 -35.39
CA GLY A 36 28.01 3.79 -35.96
C GLY A 36 28.11 2.24 -35.78
N ALA A 37 26.99 1.51 -35.96
CA ALA A 37 26.80 0.03 -35.91
C ALA A 37 27.09 -0.67 -34.55
N GLN A 38 26.17 -1.39 -33.88
CA GLN A 38 25.30 -2.56 -34.22
C GLN A 38 25.94 -3.96 -34.12
N ALA A 39 25.67 -4.68 -33.01
CA ALA A 39 25.33 -6.12 -32.92
C ALA A 39 25.04 -6.45 -31.43
N ALA A 40 23.92 -6.98 -30.94
CA ALA A 40 22.90 -7.93 -31.42
C ALA A 40 23.29 -9.42 -31.26
N LEU A 41 23.04 -9.98 -30.07
CA LEU A 41 22.98 -11.42 -29.79
C LEU A 41 21.66 -11.78 -29.09
N ARG A 42 21.22 -13.04 -29.21
CA ARG A 42 19.83 -13.48 -28.96
C ARG A 42 19.68 -14.35 -27.71
N THR A 43 18.52 -14.22 -27.06
CA THR A 43 17.99 -15.20 -26.10
C THR A 43 17.40 -16.43 -26.81
N PRO A 44 17.42 -17.62 -26.18
CA PRO A 44 16.59 -18.76 -26.59
C PRO A 44 15.16 -18.61 -26.04
N ALA A 45 14.16 -19.08 -26.78
CA ALA A 45 12.77 -19.02 -26.38
C ALA A 45 12.30 -20.31 -25.70
N PHE A 46 11.44 -20.18 -24.69
CA PHE A 46 10.61 -21.28 -24.19
C PHE A 46 9.26 -21.27 -24.91
N SER A 47 8.85 -22.41 -25.47
CA SER A 47 7.50 -22.62 -26.01
C SER A 47 6.70 -23.51 -25.05
N GLY A 48 5.49 -23.07 -24.70
CA GLY A 48 4.66 -23.72 -23.67
C GLY A 48 3.28 -23.11 -23.50
N ALA A 49 2.68 -22.59 -24.58
CA ALA A 49 1.32 -22.07 -24.55
C ALA A 49 0.32 -23.24 -24.58
N ALA A 50 -0.46 -23.40 -23.52
CA ALA A 50 -1.54 -24.37 -23.42
C ALA A 50 -2.76 -23.75 -22.68
N ASP A 51 -3.72 -23.27 -23.47
CA ASP A 51 -5.14 -23.17 -23.15
C ASP A 51 -5.60 -22.56 -21.80
N CYS A 52 -5.17 -21.32 -21.50
CA CYS A 52 -5.92 -20.42 -20.61
C CYS A 52 -7.22 -19.93 -21.29
N ALA A 53 -8.17 -20.84 -21.51
CA ALA A 53 -9.41 -20.59 -22.24
C ALA A 53 -10.49 -19.89 -21.38
N TRP A 54 -10.29 -18.60 -21.08
CA TRP A 54 -11.26 -17.74 -20.40
C TRP A 54 -12.55 -17.57 -21.22
N ARG A 55 -13.52 -18.49 -21.04
CA ARG A 55 -14.79 -18.48 -21.75
C ARG A 55 -15.70 -17.35 -21.24
N GLN A 56 -15.84 -16.29 -22.03
CA GLN A 56 -16.95 -15.34 -21.90
C GLN A 56 -18.27 -16.07 -22.17
N GLY A 57 -19.24 -15.95 -21.27
CA GLY A 57 -20.55 -16.60 -21.45
C GLY A 57 -21.57 -16.24 -20.37
N MET A 58 -22.80 -16.01 -20.82
CA MET A 58 -24.01 -15.71 -20.04
C MET A 58 -24.07 -14.31 -19.41
N SER A 59 -25.28 -13.89 -19.06
CA SER A 59 -25.65 -12.51 -18.70
C SER A 59 -24.95 -12.03 -17.44
N GLY A 60 -24.29 -10.87 -17.52
CA GLY A 60 -23.73 -10.19 -16.34
C GLY A 60 -24.80 -9.77 -15.34
N PRO A 61 -24.41 -9.52 -14.07
CA PRO A 61 -25.33 -9.06 -13.03
C PRO A 61 -25.95 -7.69 -13.37
N ALA A 62 -27.04 -7.36 -12.69
CA ALA A 62 -27.64 -6.03 -12.76
C ALA A 62 -26.62 -4.96 -12.31
N PRO A 63 -26.68 -3.72 -12.86
CA PRO A 63 -25.77 -2.65 -12.46
C PRO A 63 -25.87 -2.37 -10.96
N THR A 64 -24.72 -2.20 -10.33
CA THR A 64 -24.60 -1.92 -8.90
C THR A 64 -24.52 -0.40 -8.64
N PRO A 65 -24.72 0.07 -7.40
CA PRO A 65 -24.44 1.47 -7.05
C PRO A 65 -23.00 1.91 -7.36
N TYR A 66 -22.04 0.97 -7.38
CA TYR A 66 -20.64 1.21 -7.75
C TYR A 66 -20.42 1.43 -9.26
N ASP A 67 -21.39 1.05 -10.09
CA ASP A 67 -21.41 1.33 -11.54
C ASP A 67 -22.04 2.70 -11.85
N GLU A 68 -22.91 3.23 -10.98
CA GLU A 68 -23.50 4.58 -11.13
C GLU A 68 -22.50 5.71 -10.78
N ILE A 69 -21.69 5.50 -9.74
CA ILE A 69 -20.67 6.45 -9.29
C ILE A 69 -19.38 5.68 -9.06
N ALA A 70 -18.37 5.88 -9.90
CA ALA A 70 -17.09 5.18 -9.76
C ALA A 70 -16.40 5.52 -8.42
N TYR A 71 -16.10 4.48 -7.63
CA TYR A 71 -15.19 4.62 -6.49
C TYR A 71 -13.75 4.87 -7.00
N PRO A 72 -12.93 5.72 -6.35
CA PRO A 72 -11.59 6.01 -6.82
C PRO A 72 -10.66 4.78 -6.83
N SER A 73 -9.94 4.57 -7.93
CA SER A 73 -8.83 3.62 -8.02
C SER A 73 -7.76 3.94 -6.98
N ALA A 74 -7.25 2.94 -6.27
CA ALA A 74 -6.30 3.13 -5.18
C ALA A 74 -5.29 1.98 -5.05
N ILE A 75 -4.14 2.29 -4.45
CA ILE A 75 -3.05 1.36 -4.16
C ILE A 75 -2.71 1.50 -2.67
N PHE A 76 -2.62 0.38 -1.98
CA PHE A 76 -2.62 0.32 -0.53
C PHE A 76 -1.39 -0.42 -0.01
N SER A 77 -0.30 0.29 0.25
CA SER A 77 0.99 -0.31 0.65
C SER A 77 0.93 -1.24 1.88
N GLN A 78 -0.14 -1.21 2.67
CA GLN A 78 -0.46 -2.16 3.75
C GLN A 78 -0.92 -3.56 3.29
N THR A 79 -1.45 -3.71 2.08
CA THR A 79 -1.89 -5.00 1.52
C THR A 79 -0.76 -5.79 0.87
N ALA A 80 0.42 -5.17 0.67
CA ALA A 80 1.60 -5.80 0.09
C ALA A 80 1.93 -7.14 0.78
N PRO A 81 1.91 -8.28 0.05
CA PRO A 81 2.29 -9.58 0.59
C PRO A 81 3.64 -9.57 1.32
N GLU A 82 4.61 -8.75 0.89
CA GLU A 82 5.90 -8.60 1.58
C GLU A 82 5.75 -8.14 3.04
N ARG A 83 4.80 -7.24 3.33
CA ARG A 83 4.52 -6.79 4.71
C ARG A 83 3.84 -7.90 5.52
N LEU A 84 2.91 -8.61 4.90
CA LEU A 84 2.20 -9.74 5.53
C LEU A 84 3.21 -10.84 5.89
N ALA A 85 4.13 -11.12 4.96
CA ALA A 85 5.21 -12.08 5.10
C ALA A 85 6.18 -11.69 6.22
N VAL A 86 6.61 -10.42 6.30
CA VAL A 86 7.47 -9.93 7.39
C VAL A 86 6.85 -10.16 8.76
N ILE A 87 5.57 -9.79 8.96
CA ILE A 87 4.90 -9.99 10.25
C ILE A 87 4.81 -11.48 10.60
N ALA A 88 4.46 -12.34 9.64
CA ALA A 88 4.47 -13.79 9.85
C ALA A 88 5.87 -14.35 10.20
N ARG A 89 6.93 -13.94 9.48
CA ARG A 89 8.32 -14.34 9.77
C ARG A 89 8.76 -13.93 11.18
N LEU A 90 8.39 -12.74 11.65
CA LEU A 90 8.75 -12.25 12.99
C LEU A 90 8.05 -12.99 14.12
N THR A 91 6.86 -13.56 13.87
CA THR A 91 6.20 -14.53 14.78
C THR A 91 6.76 -15.96 14.67
N GLY A 92 7.83 -16.18 13.88
CA GLY A 92 8.47 -17.48 13.70
C GLY A 92 7.80 -18.42 12.69
N LEU A 93 6.86 -17.93 11.88
CA LEU A 93 6.23 -18.71 10.80
C LEU A 93 7.09 -18.69 9.51
N ALA A 94 6.70 -19.50 8.52
CA ALA A 94 7.38 -19.63 7.24
C ALA A 94 6.38 -19.44 6.06
N PRO A 95 5.88 -18.20 5.86
CA PRO A 95 4.99 -17.89 4.74
C PRO A 95 5.67 -18.12 3.38
N PRO A 96 4.90 -18.40 2.30
CA PRO A 96 5.44 -18.64 0.97
C PRO A 96 6.18 -17.41 0.38
N PRO A 97 7.22 -17.60 -0.45
CA PRO A 97 7.93 -16.49 -1.10
C PRO A 97 6.99 -15.64 -1.96
N VAL A 98 7.05 -14.32 -1.81
CA VAL A 98 6.15 -13.39 -2.51
C VAL A 98 6.43 -13.38 -4.00
N SER A 99 7.70 -13.51 -4.39
CA SER A 99 8.14 -13.54 -5.79
C SER A 99 7.48 -14.63 -6.64
N THR A 100 6.97 -15.71 -6.03
CA THR A 100 6.33 -16.86 -6.72
C THR A 100 4.93 -17.20 -6.22
N ALA A 101 4.34 -16.38 -5.35
CA ALA A 101 3.08 -16.66 -4.66
C ALA A 101 1.84 -16.68 -5.58
N ARG A 102 0.77 -17.37 -5.16
CA ARG A 102 -0.61 -17.12 -5.61
C ARG A 102 -1.30 -16.14 -4.65
N VAL A 103 -1.78 -15.02 -5.19
CA VAL A 103 -2.45 -13.95 -4.43
C VAL A 103 -3.89 -13.78 -4.92
N LEU A 104 -4.84 -13.75 -3.98
CA LEU A 104 -6.26 -13.45 -4.23
C LEU A 104 -6.62 -12.06 -3.72
N GLU A 105 -7.32 -11.23 -4.49
CA GLU A 105 -7.96 -10.01 -4.00
C GLU A 105 -9.50 -10.12 -4.10
N ILE A 106 -10.16 -10.00 -2.94
CA ILE A 106 -11.62 -10.06 -2.78
C ILE A 106 -12.15 -8.63 -2.69
N GLY A 107 -13.02 -8.23 -3.62
CA GLY A 107 -13.47 -6.83 -3.75
C GLY A 107 -12.39 -5.97 -4.41
N ALA A 108 -11.82 -6.45 -5.52
CA ALA A 108 -10.68 -5.83 -6.18
C ALA A 108 -11.01 -4.51 -6.88
N GLY A 109 -12.27 -4.17 -7.10
CA GLY A 109 -12.69 -3.00 -7.89
C GLY A 109 -12.16 -3.05 -9.32
N ASP A 110 -11.27 -2.11 -9.68
CA ASP A 110 -10.53 -2.13 -10.95
C ASP A 110 -9.14 -2.77 -10.85
N GLY A 111 -8.83 -3.41 -9.72
CA GLY A 111 -7.64 -4.21 -9.50
C GLY A 111 -6.32 -3.45 -9.56
N MET A 112 -6.30 -2.11 -9.55
CA MET A 112 -5.03 -1.35 -9.63
C MET A 112 -4.07 -1.67 -8.48
N ASN A 113 -4.59 -2.04 -7.32
CA ASN A 113 -3.82 -2.56 -6.20
C ASN A 113 -3.10 -3.87 -6.58
N LEU A 114 -3.86 -4.89 -6.98
CA LEU A 114 -3.36 -6.18 -7.47
C LEU A 114 -2.43 -6.08 -8.70
N LEU A 115 -2.76 -5.23 -9.68
CA LEU A 115 -1.98 -5.07 -10.92
C LEU A 115 -0.59 -4.45 -10.64
N SER A 116 -0.47 -3.57 -9.65
CA SER A 116 0.83 -3.03 -9.26
C SER A 116 1.74 -4.06 -8.59
N LEU A 117 1.18 -5.01 -7.83
CA LEU A 117 1.91 -6.17 -7.30
C LEU A 117 2.31 -7.13 -8.43
N ALA A 118 1.41 -7.42 -9.36
CA ALA A 118 1.68 -8.26 -10.54
C ALA A 118 2.81 -7.69 -11.43
N ALA A 119 2.89 -6.36 -11.55
CA ALA A 119 3.95 -5.68 -12.28
C ALA A 119 5.32 -5.68 -11.56
N ALA A 120 5.35 -5.91 -10.25
CA ALA A 120 6.57 -6.08 -9.45
C ALA A 120 7.03 -7.55 -9.39
N HIS A 121 6.11 -8.50 -9.33
CA HIS A 121 6.40 -9.93 -9.13
C HIS A 121 5.98 -10.79 -10.34
N PRO A 122 6.74 -10.77 -11.46
CA PRO A 122 6.35 -11.41 -12.72
C PRO A 122 6.31 -12.95 -12.68
N GLN A 123 6.81 -13.59 -11.62
CA GLN A 123 6.73 -15.05 -11.42
C GLN A 123 5.58 -15.45 -10.47
N ALA A 124 5.00 -14.51 -9.72
CA ALA A 124 3.81 -14.71 -8.90
C ALA A 124 2.54 -14.55 -9.74
N ARG A 125 1.44 -15.14 -9.28
CA ARG A 125 0.13 -15.13 -9.93
C ARG A 125 -0.91 -14.41 -9.09
N PHE A 126 -1.71 -13.58 -9.75
CA PHE A 126 -2.65 -12.67 -9.11
C PHE A 126 -4.05 -12.85 -9.68
N GLU A 127 -5.00 -13.20 -8.84
CA GLU A 127 -6.40 -13.41 -9.20
C GLU A 127 -7.25 -12.43 -8.39
N GLY A 128 -8.06 -11.60 -9.05
CA GLY A 128 -8.93 -10.64 -8.37
C GLY A 128 -10.38 -10.78 -8.82
N PHE A 129 -11.32 -10.43 -7.95
CA PHE A 129 -12.72 -10.37 -8.35
C PHE A 129 -13.51 -9.29 -7.63
N ASP A 130 -14.56 -8.83 -8.31
CA ASP A 130 -15.50 -7.83 -7.81
C ASP A 130 -16.91 -8.09 -8.35
N LEU A 131 -17.92 -7.48 -7.72
CA LEU A 131 -19.31 -7.53 -8.18
C LEU A 131 -19.57 -6.53 -9.31
N ALA A 132 -18.90 -5.37 -9.31
CA ALA A 132 -19.16 -4.24 -10.21
C ALA A 132 -18.56 -4.46 -11.60
N PRO A 133 -19.37 -4.73 -12.66
CA PRO A 133 -18.84 -5.11 -13.97
C PRO A 133 -18.04 -3.99 -14.64
N THR A 134 -18.37 -2.72 -14.40
CA THR A 134 -17.61 -1.61 -14.98
C THR A 134 -16.22 -1.47 -14.36
N ALA A 135 -16.04 -1.88 -13.10
CA ALA A 135 -14.76 -1.81 -12.40
C ALA A 135 -13.79 -2.87 -12.94
N VAL A 136 -14.24 -4.13 -12.99
CA VAL A 136 -13.51 -5.24 -13.61
C VAL A 136 -13.13 -4.93 -15.06
N ALA A 137 -14.03 -4.32 -15.84
CA ALA A 137 -13.74 -3.92 -17.22
C ALA A 137 -12.67 -2.82 -17.35
N ARG A 138 -12.60 -1.87 -16.39
CA ARG A 138 -11.49 -0.90 -16.31
C ARG A 138 -10.18 -1.60 -15.99
N GLY A 139 -10.20 -2.55 -15.05
CA GLY A 139 -9.02 -3.32 -14.65
C GLY A 139 -8.46 -4.20 -15.75
N GLU A 140 -9.29 -4.94 -16.48
CA GLU A 140 -8.82 -5.74 -17.63
C GLU A 140 -8.27 -4.85 -18.77
N ARG A 141 -8.78 -3.62 -18.95
CA ARG A 141 -8.15 -2.64 -19.86
C ARG A 141 -6.73 -2.29 -19.39
N TRP A 142 -6.54 -1.98 -18.10
CA TRP A 142 -5.20 -1.71 -17.55
C TRP A 142 -4.26 -2.91 -17.67
N ARG A 143 -4.75 -4.12 -17.35
CA ARG A 143 -4.00 -5.37 -17.49
C ARG A 143 -3.54 -5.60 -18.93
N ALA A 144 -4.42 -5.38 -19.90
CA ALA A 144 -4.12 -5.51 -21.32
C ALA A 144 -3.14 -4.43 -21.83
N LEU A 145 -3.31 -3.17 -21.42
CA LEU A 145 -2.38 -2.07 -21.77
C LEU A 145 -0.98 -2.30 -21.19
N ALA A 146 -0.87 -2.89 -20.00
CA ALA A 146 0.38 -3.20 -19.35
C ALA A 146 0.99 -4.56 -19.77
N GLY A 147 0.25 -5.43 -20.47
CA GLY A 147 0.71 -6.78 -20.83
C GLY A 147 0.93 -7.69 -19.63
N LEU A 148 0.08 -7.60 -18.61
CA LEU A 148 0.21 -8.37 -17.36
C LEU A 148 -0.53 -9.71 -17.48
N ASP A 149 0.15 -10.71 -18.04
CA ASP A 149 -0.37 -12.08 -18.22
C ASP A 149 -0.30 -12.94 -16.94
N ASN A 150 0.31 -12.43 -15.86
CA ASN A 150 0.35 -13.05 -14.54
C ASN A 150 -0.78 -12.57 -13.61
N ALA A 151 -1.65 -11.68 -14.08
CA ALA A 151 -2.85 -11.21 -13.39
C ALA A 151 -4.13 -11.63 -14.13
N GLY A 152 -5.28 -11.52 -13.46
CA GLY A 152 -6.60 -11.59 -14.10
C GLY A 152 -7.72 -11.14 -13.16
N LEU A 153 -8.73 -10.45 -13.71
CA LEU A 153 -9.88 -9.95 -12.96
C LEU A 153 -11.20 -10.54 -13.50
N GLN A 154 -12.13 -10.91 -12.62
CA GLN A 154 -13.44 -11.46 -13.01
C GLN A 154 -14.62 -10.83 -12.25
N VAL A 155 -15.79 -10.81 -12.91
CA VAL A 155 -17.06 -10.43 -12.28
C VAL A 155 -17.63 -11.64 -11.54
N LEU A 156 -17.78 -11.53 -10.22
CA LEU A 156 -18.15 -12.63 -9.33
C LEU A 156 -18.72 -12.10 -8.00
N ASP A 157 -19.84 -12.67 -7.56
CA ASP A 157 -20.36 -12.47 -6.21
C ASP A 157 -19.55 -13.31 -5.20
N ILE A 158 -19.25 -12.74 -4.02
CA ILE A 158 -18.61 -13.42 -2.89
C ILE A 158 -19.42 -14.65 -2.45
N LEU A 159 -20.75 -14.60 -2.55
CA LEU A 159 -21.65 -15.72 -2.24
C LEU A 159 -21.41 -16.91 -3.20
N GLU A 160 -21.22 -16.63 -4.48
CA GLU A 160 -20.96 -17.64 -5.53
C GLU A 160 -19.49 -18.08 -5.61
N ALA A 161 -18.56 -17.24 -5.12
CA ALA A 161 -17.12 -17.50 -5.15
C ALA A 161 -16.70 -18.78 -4.40
N HIS A 162 -17.53 -19.26 -3.46
CA HIS A 162 -17.32 -20.56 -2.82
C HIS A 162 -17.33 -21.73 -3.82
N HIS A 163 -18.16 -21.66 -4.87
CA HIS A 163 -18.32 -22.71 -5.86
C HIS A 163 -17.49 -22.51 -7.13
N ARG A 164 -16.93 -21.30 -7.33
CA ARG A 164 -16.24 -20.91 -8.57
C ARG A 164 -14.72 -20.71 -8.46
N LEU A 165 -14.15 -20.62 -7.26
CA LEU A 165 -12.71 -20.41 -7.06
C LEU A 165 -12.00 -21.65 -6.49
N GLU A 166 -10.85 -22.00 -7.07
CA GLU A 166 -9.99 -23.11 -6.65
C GLU A 166 -8.66 -22.61 -6.05
N GLY A 167 -8.43 -22.98 -4.79
CA GLY A 167 -7.20 -22.67 -4.05
C GLY A 167 -6.13 -23.76 -4.20
N PRO A 168 -5.08 -23.76 -3.36
CA PRO A 168 -4.81 -22.75 -2.32
C PRO A 168 -4.27 -21.43 -2.89
N PHE A 169 -4.41 -20.37 -2.11
CA PHE A 169 -3.76 -19.07 -2.31
C PHE A 169 -2.84 -18.77 -1.13
N ASP A 170 -1.61 -18.36 -1.42
CA ASP A 170 -0.58 -18.08 -0.42
C ASP A 170 -0.86 -16.78 0.35
N TYR A 171 -1.46 -15.81 -0.33
CA TYR A 171 -1.94 -14.57 0.28
C TYR A 171 -3.37 -14.26 -0.19
N ILE A 172 -4.21 -13.77 0.72
CA ILE A 172 -5.58 -13.34 0.40
C ILE A 172 -5.80 -11.93 0.96
N ILE A 173 -6.22 -11.00 0.12
CA ILE A 173 -6.46 -9.60 0.46
C ILE A 173 -7.96 -9.34 0.42
N ALA A 174 -8.52 -8.86 1.53
CA ALA A 174 -9.88 -8.37 1.64
C ALA A 174 -9.86 -6.96 2.25
N HIS A 175 -9.67 -5.95 1.40
CA HIS A 175 -9.64 -4.55 1.80
C HIS A 175 -10.99 -3.87 1.53
N GLY A 176 -11.39 -2.90 2.36
CA GLY A 176 -12.57 -2.07 2.11
C GLY A 176 -13.95 -2.73 2.23
N ILE A 177 -14.09 -4.07 2.19
CA ILE A 177 -15.41 -4.74 2.10
C ILE A 177 -16.08 -5.08 3.44
N TYR A 178 -15.33 -5.55 4.45
CA TYR A 178 -15.91 -6.40 5.51
C TYR A 178 -16.90 -5.69 6.46
N ALA A 179 -16.80 -4.36 6.59
CA ALA A 179 -17.71 -3.52 7.39
C ALA A 179 -18.87 -2.90 6.57
N TRP A 180 -18.94 -3.17 5.26
CA TRP A 180 -19.78 -2.45 4.29
C TRP A 180 -20.79 -3.36 3.57
N VAL A 181 -20.89 -4.62 3.99
CA VAL A 181 -21.70 -5.66 3.35
C VAL A 181 -22.67 -6.33 4.33
N PRO A 182 -23.77 -6.94 3.84
CA PRO A 182 -24.69 -7.75 4.65
C PRO A 182 -24.02 -8.86 5.48
N ALA A 183 -24.72 -9.38 6.48
CA ALA A 183 -24.18 -10.37 7.42
C ALA A 183 -23.81 -11.70 6.73
N GLU A 184 -24.61 -12.11 5.76
CA GLU A 184 -24.42 -13.26 4.88
C GLU A 184 -23.17 -13.12 4.01
N VAL A 185 -22.95 -11.96 3.38
CA VAL A 185 -21.76 -11.66 2.57
C VAL A 185 -20.51 -11.57 3.45
N ARG A 186 -20.62 -10.98 4.64
CA ARG A 186 -19.53 -10.92 5.64
C ARG A 186 -19.12 -12.32 6.11
N SER A 187 -20.11 -13.18 6.39
CA SER A 187 -19.90 -14.60 6.75
C SER A 187 -19.25 -15.38 5.61
N ALA A 188 -19.78 -15.26 4.38
CA ALA A 188 -19.23 -15.87 3.19
C ALA A 188 -17.79 -15.41 2.90
N THR A 189 -17.46 -14.13 3.15
CA THR A 189 -16.10 -13.60 3.04
C THR A 189 -15.13 -14.38 3.94
N MET A 190 -15.44 -14.53 5.24
CA MET A 190 -14.56 -15.28 6.15
C MET A 190 -14.48 -16.78 5.80
N ALA A 191 -15.60 -17.38 5.38
CA ALA A 191 -15.64 -18.77 4.95
C ALA A 191 -14.84 -19.01 3.65
N LEU A 192 -14.82 -18.04 2.73
CA LEU A 192 -14.04 -18.09 1.50
C LEU A 192 -12.53 -18.02 1.81
N ILE A 193 -12.11 -17.09 2.68
CA ILE A 193 -10.71 -17.02 3.15
C ILE A 193 -10.33 -18.34 3.86
N GLY A 194 -11.20 -18.85 4.75
CA GLY A 194 -11.00 -20.10 5.47
C GLY A 194 -10.93 -21.34 4.56
N ARG A 195 -11.63 -21.35 3.43
CA ARG A 195 -11.49 -22.41 2.42
C ARG A 195 -10.20 -22.27 1.61
N LEU A 196 -9.89 -21.06 1.14
CA LEU A 196 -8.89 -20.83 0.08
C LEU A 196 -7.44 -20.63 0.55
N LEU A 197 -7.21 -20.25 1.81
CA LEU A 197 -5.85 -19.93 2.28
C LEU A 197 -4.91 -21.15 2.28
N ALA A 198 -3.67 -20.99 1.82
CA ALA A 198 -2.63 -22.02 1.90
C ALA A 198 -2.35 -22.43 3.36
N PRO A 199 -1.74 -23.62 3.61
CA PRO A 199 -1.41 -24.06 4.97
C PRO A 199 -0.55 -23.06 5.76
N ASP A 200 0.41 -22.43 5.08
CA ASP A 200 1.32 -21.42 5.64
C ASP A 200 1.01 -19.99 5.14
N GLY A 201 -0.13 -19.82 4.47
CA GLY A 201 -0.52 -18.55 3.87
C GLY A 201 -0.99 -17.49 4.88
N VAL A 202 -0.98 -16.23 4.47
CA VAL A 202 -1.39 -15.08 5.30
C VAL A 202 -2.51 -14.30 4.61
N ALA A 203 -3.65 -14.18 5.27
CA ALA A 203 -4.76 -13.34 4.81
C ALA A 203 -4.73 -11.97 5.49
N PHE A 204 -5.00 -10.91 4.73
CA PHE A 204 -5.24 -9.55 5.19
C PHE A 204 -6.76 -9.26 5.15
N LEU A 205 -7.32 -8.81 6.27
CA LEU A 205 -8.73 -8.43 6.39
C LEU A 205 -8.86 -7.08 7.10
N SER A 206 -9.35 -6.06 6.39
CA SER A 206 -9.58 -4.74 6.98
C SER A 206 -11.04 -4.44 7.26
N TYR A 207 -11.30 -3.74 8.37
CA TYR A 207 -12.65 -3.36 8.78
C TYR A 207 -12.62 -2.11 9.67
N ASN A 208 -13.72 -1.35 9.64
CA ASN A 208 -13.98 -0.34 10.65
C ASN A 208 -14.18 -1.03 12.00
N ALA A 209 -13.46 -0.58 13.02
CA ALA A 209 -13.36 -1.24 14.31
C ALA A 209 -14.28 -0.60 15.36
N LEU A 210 -14.72 -1.40 16.32
CA LEU A 210 -15.34 -0.89 17.55
C LEU A 210 -14.26 -0.59 18.61
N PRO A 211 -14.43 0.46 19.44
CA PRO A 211 -15.60 1.33 19.53
C PRO A 211 -15.58 2.53 18.57
N GLY A 212 -14.48 2.84 17.88
CA GLY A 212 -14.37 4.08 17.09
C GLY A 212 -15.44 4.21 16.00
N GLY A 213 -15.88 3.08 15.44
CA GLY A 213 -16.99 3.00 14.49
C GLY A 213 -18.31 3.56 15.00
N TYR A 214 -18.56 3.60 16.33
CA TYR A 214 -19.77 4.21 16.89
C TYR A 214 -19.88 5.70 16.57
N LEU A 215 -18.75 6.43 16.46
CA LEU A 215 -18.78 7.85 16.10
C LEU A 215 -19.19 8.07 14.64
N ARG A 216 -18.74 7.20 13.72
CA ARG A 216 -19.25 7.21 12.34
C ARG A 216 -20.71 6.78 12.28
N GLN A 217 -21.12 5.75 13.03
CA GLN A 217 -22.53 5.33 13.09
C GLN A 217 -23.44 6.50 13.51
N ALA A 218 -23.12 7.20 14.60
CA ALA A 218 -23.89 8.35 15.06
C ALA A 218 -23.97 9.49 14.03
N LEU A 219 -22.89 9.73 13.26
CA LEU A 219 -22.89 10.68 12.15
C LEU A 219 -23.80 10.23 10.99
N ARG A 220 -23.77 8.94 10.64
CA ARG A 220 -24.62 8.36 9.59
C ARG A 220 -26.09 8.38 9.98
N ASP A 221 -26.42 7.99 11.21
CA ASP A 221 -27.81 7.91 11.66
C ASP A 221 -28.46 9.31 11.61
N ALA A 222 -27.72 10.34 12.04
CA ALA A 222 -28.12 11.73 11.94
C ALA A 222 -28.25 12.21 10.48
N LEU A 223 -27.30 11.84 9.62
CA LEU A 223 -27.30 12.19 8.18
C LEU A 223 -28.46 11.52 7.43
N LEU A 224 -28.70 10.23 7.65
CA LEU A 224 -29.78 9.47 7.01
C LEU A 224 -31.16 9.91 7.51
N LEU A 225 -31.28 10.33 8.77
CA LEU A 225 -32.49 10.92 9.33
C LEU A 225 -32.87 12.26 8.66
N GLU A 226 -31.89 13.15 8.46
CA GLU A 226 -32.10 14.42 7.73
C GLU A 226 -32.47 14.18 6.26
N LEU A 227 -31.84 13.19 5.62
CA LEU A 227 -32.04 12.91 4.20
C LEU A 227 -33.37 12.23 3.89
N GLY A 228 -33.83 11.31 4.75
CA GLY A 228 -35.00 10.47 4.50
C GLY A 228 -35.01 9.88 3.09
N ASP A 229 -36.14 10.06 2.40
CA ASP A 229 -36.39 9.54 1.05
C ASP A 229 -35.78 10.38 -0.10
N LEU A 230 -35.02 11.45 0.18
CA LEU A 230 -34.41 12.29 -0.87
C LEU A 230 -33.49 11.46 -1.78
N GLN A 231 -33.55 11.70 -3.09
CA GLN A 231 -32.78 10.97 -4.10
C GLN A 231 -31.86 11.89 -4.92
N GLY A 232 -30.87 11.31 -5.60
CA GLY A 232 -30.04 11.98 -6.59
C GLY A 232 -29.37 13.28 -6.10
N ALA A 233 -29.45 14.32 -6.93
CA ALA A 233 -28.77 15.59 -6.68
C ALA A 233 -29.27 16.34 -5.43
N ASP A 234 -30.52 16.13 -5.01
CA ASP A 234 -31.07 16.79 -3.82
C ASP A 234 -30.67 16.06 -2.53
N ARG A 235 -30.50 14.73 -2.58
CA ARG A 235 -29.84 13.96 -1.50
C ARG A 235 -28.42 14.49 -1.23
N TRP A 236 -27.65 14.78 -2.28
CA TRP A 236 -26.32 15.41 -2.14
C TRP A 236 -26.40 16.81 -1.48
N ARG A 237 -27.27 17.68 -2.00
CA ARG A 237 -27.40 19.06 -1.51
C ARG A 237 -27.76 19.09 -0.03
N ALA A 238 -28.72 18.27 0.39
CA ALA A 238 -29.11 18.13 1.79
C ALA A 238 -27.97 17.54 2.64
N ALA A 239 -27.30 16.47 2.18
CA ALA A 239 -26.19 15.86 2.91
C ALA A 239 -25.05 16.85 3.17
N ARG A 240 -24.66 17.62 2.13
CA ARG A 240 -23.62 18.63 2.25
C ARG A 240 -24.05 19.80 3.15
N ALA A 241 -25.29 20.27 3.03
CA ALA A 241 -25.82 21.35 3.87
C ALA A 241 -25.85 20.94 5.35
N TYR A 242 -26.35 19.74 5.65
CA TYR A 242 -26.39 19.18 7.00
C TYR A 242 -24.99 19.04 7.62
N LEU A 243 -24.06 18.41 6.90
CA LEU A 243 -22.68 18.27 7.35
C LEU A 243 -22.01 19.64 7.52
N THR A 244 -22.31 20.63 6.67
CA THR A 244 -21.80 22.01 6.82
C THR A 244 -22.30 22.64 8.13
N THR A 245 -23.59 22.56 8.41
CA THR A 245 -24.19 23.02 9.68
C THR A 245 -23.58 22.30 10.88
N LEU A 246 -23.43 20.98 10.81
CA LEU A 246 -22.86 20.14 11.88
C LEU A 246 -21.35 20.37 12.07
N SER A 247 -20.64 20.85 11.05
CA SER A 247 -19.21 21.18 11.10
C SER A 247 -18.89 22.55 11.73
N ALA A 248 -19.90 23.41 11.89
CA ALA A 248 -19.77 24.77 12.40
C ALA A 248 -19.54 24.82 13.93
N GLU A 249 -19.15 26.00 14.43
CA GLU A 249 -19.06 26.25 15.88
C GLU A 249 -20.44 26.68 16.42
N PRO A 250 -21.02 25.95 17.41
CA PRO A 250 -22.33 26.28 17.98
C PRO A 250 -22.26 27.47 18.95
N GLU A 251 -23.27 28.34 18.90
CA GLU A 251 -23.34 29.61 19.64
C GLU A 251 -23.42 29.45 21.17
N GLY A 252 -23.79 28.27 21.67
CA GLY A 252 -24.00 27.99 23.10
C GLY A 252 -22.81 27.34 23.84
N GLY A 253 -21.65 27.19 23.18
CA GLY A 253 -20.62 26.25 23.63
C GLY A 253 -21.02 24.80 23.35
N GLN A 254 -20.21 23.84 23.81
CA GLN A 254 -20.30 22.45 23.36
C GLN A 254 -19.61 21.48 24.32
N ASN A 255 -20.12 20.24 24.37
CA ASN A 255 -19.51 19.13 25.10
C ASN A 255 -18.53 18.32 24.22
N PRO A 256 -17.68 17.44 24.80
CA PRO A 256 -16.67 16.68 24.03
C PRO A 256 -17.25 15.77 22.94
N ALA A 257 -18.47 15.23 23.11
CA ALA A 257 -19.11 14.38 22.10
C ALA A 257 -19.63 15.20 20.91
N GLN A 258 -20.16 16.40 21.16
CA GLN A 258 -20.52 17.36 20.11
C GLN A 258 -19.29 17.81 19.32
N ALA A 259 -18.18 18.10 20.02
CA ALA A 259 -16.91 18.44 19.38
C ALA A 259 -16.39 17.31 18.47
N ALA A 260 -16.39 16.06 18.96
CA ALA A 260 -15.98 14.89 18.18
C ALA A 260 -16.89 14.65 16.95
N LEU A 261 -18.21 14.84 17.09
CA LEU A 261 -19.16 14.68 15.99
C LEU A 261 -18.99 15.78 14.92
N ARG A 262 -18.79 17.04 15.35
CA ARG A 262 -18.46 18.18 14.47
C ARG A 262 -17.18 17.91 13.69
N ASP A 263 -16.14 17.39 14.34
CA ASP A 263 -14.85 17.15 13.70
C ASP A 263 -14.87 15.91 12.79
N ALA A 264 -15.72 14.91 13.08
CA ALA A 264 -16.05 13.84 12.14
C ALA A 264 -16.84 14.36 10.92
N ALA A 265 -17.74 15.34 11.09
CA ALA A 265 -18.45 15.99 9.99
C ALA A 265 -17.52 16.83 9.10
N LYS A 266 -16.56 17.58 9.68
CA LYS A 266 -15.48 18.26 8.95
C LYS A 266 -14.70 17.28 8.07
N HIS A 267 -14.15 16.22 8.67
CA HIS A 267 -13.39 15.20 7.95
C HIS A 267 -14.22 14.48 6.85
N THR A 268 -15.54 14.41 7.01
CA THR A 268 -16.45 13.85 6.00
C THR A 268 -16.66 14.82 4.83
N LEU A 269 -16.71 16.13 5.06
CA LEU A 269 -16.80 17.16 4.00
C LEU A 269 -15.52 17.27 3.16
N ASP A 270 -14.36 16.93 3.73
CA ASP A 270 -13.07 16.92 3.02
C ASP A 270 -12.96 15.75 2.00
N LYS A 271 -13.84 14.74 2.08
CA LYS A 271 -13.85 13.60 1.15
C LYS A 271 -14.42 13.99 -0.23
N PRO A 272 -13.94 13.36 -1.33
CA PRO A 272 -14.63 13.40 -2.61
C PRO A 272 -16.07 12.86 -2.51
N TRP A 273 -17.00 13.46 -3.26
CA TRP A 273 -18.43 13.08 -3.27
C TRP A 273 -18.65 11.58 -3.52
N SER A 274 -17.89 10.94 -4.40
CA SER A 274 -17.99 9.49 -4.66
C SER A 274 -17.68 8.65 -3.43
N VAL A 275 -16.70 9.04 -2.61
CA VAL A 275 -16.39 8.35 -1.35
C VAL A 275 -17.49 8.60 -0.33
N LEU A 276 -18.08 9.81 -0.29
CA LEU A 276 -19.20 10.11 0.61
C LEU A 276 -20.47 9.31 0.26
N CYS A 277 -20.73 9.06 -1.03
CA CYS A 277 -21.81 8.17 -1.48
C CYS A 277 -21.64 6.75 -0.93
N HIS A 278 -20.48 6.15 -1.19
CA HIS A 278 -20.21 4.74 -0.93
C HIS A 278 -19.94 4.45 0.54
N ASP A 279 -19.20 5.32 1.23
CA ASP A 279 -19.16 5.32 2.69
C ASP A 279 -20.54 5.77 3.20
N GLU A 280 -20.77 7.08 3.35
CA GLU A 280 -21.72 7.64 4.33
C GLU A 280 -23.20 7.54 3.94
N LEU A 281 -23.52 7.32 2.66
CA LEU A 281 -24.91 7.13 2.20
C LEU A 281 -25.26 5.67 1.87
N GLY A 282 -24.29 4.76 1.93
CA GLY A 282 -24.49 3.33 1.68
C GLY A 282 -25.46 2.64 2.67
N PRO A 283 -26.20 1.60 2.24
CA PRO A 283 -27.24 0.96 3.06
C PRO A 283 -26.71 0.13 4.23
N HIS A 284 -25.42 -0.20 4.25
CA HIS A 284 -24.78 -1.01 5.28
C HIS A 284 -23.58 -0.31 5.88
N PHE A 285 -23.50 -0.29 7.21
CA PHE A 285 -22.27 0.00 7.94
C PHE A 285 -22.30 -0.81 9.23
N HIS A 286 -21.33 -1.70 9.36
CA HIS A 286 -21.27 -2.72 10.40
C HIS A 286 -19.84 -2.81 10.95
N PRO A 287 -19.38 -1.83 11.74
CA PRO A 287 -18.09 -1.91 12.41
C PRO A 287 -18.04 -3.14 13.33
N GLN A 288 -16.88 -3.78 13.44
CA GLN A 288 -16.69 -5.07 14.14
C GLN A 288 -15.73 -4.92 15.32
N SER A 289 -15.88 -5.69 16.39
CA SER A 289 -14.81 -5.82 17.40
C SER A 289 -13.77 -6.86 16.96
N LEU A 290 -12.53 -6.75 17.45
CA LEU A 290 -11.51 -7.77 17.23
C LEU A 290 -11.96 -9.17 17.71
N ALA A 291 -12.75 -9.23 18.77
CA ALA A 291 -13.24 -10.48 19.34
C ALA A 291 -14.25 -11.18 18.41
N ASP A 292 -15.15 -10.42 17.78
CA ASP A 292 -16.11 -10.97 16.80
C ASP A 292 -15.38 -11.49 15.56
N VAL A 293 -14.36 -10.76 15.08
CA VAL A 293 -13.54 -11.16 13.93
C VAL A 293 -12.72 -12.42 14.23
N GLU A 294 -12.06 -12.51 15.39
CA GLU A 294 -11.35 -13.73 15.79
C GLU A 294 -12.32 -14.91 15.99
N ALA A 295 -13.48 -14.71 16.61
CA ALA A 295 -14.48 -15.77 16.76
C ALA A 295 -14.97 -16.30 15.40
N THR A 296 -15.23 -15.41 14.45
CA THR A 296 -15.64 -15.78 13.08
C THR A 296 -14.48 -16.44 12.31
N ALA A 297 -13.23 -16.00 12.52
CA ALA A 297 -12.04 -16.62 11.94
C ALA A 297 -11.81 -18.04 12.46
N ARG A 298 -11.88 -18.24 13.79
CA ARG A 298 -11.74 -19.56 14.45
C ARG A 298 -12.79 -20.56 13.95
N ALA A 299 -14.04 -20.12 13.79
CA ALA A 299 -15.11 -20.94 13.23
C ALA A 299 -14.83 -21.41 11.78
N ASN A 300 -13.95 -20.71 11.05
CA ASN A 300 -13.55 -21.01 9.67
C ASN A 300 -12.11 -21.55 9.55
N GLY A 301 -11.52 -22.05 10.66
CA GLY A 301 -10.18 -22.67 10.64
C GLY A 301 -9.02 -21.67 10.50
N LEU A 302 -9.24 -20.42 10.89
CA LEU A 302 -8.26 -19.33 10.89
C LEU A 302 -8.01 -18.80 12.32
N GLN A 303 -7.01 -17.92 12.47
CA GLN A 303 -6.75 -17.18 13.71
C GLN A 303 -5.96 -15.89 13.48
N PHE A 304 -6.09 -14.95 14.41
CA PHE A 304 -5.31 -13.71 14.50
C PHE A 304 -3.79 -13.95 14.50
N LEU A 305 -3.11 -13.38 13.50
CA LEU A 305 -1.66 -13.25 13.44
C LEU A 305 -1.18 -11.92 14.06
N GLY A 306 -1.77 -10.80 13.63
CA GLY A 306 -1.31 -9.45 13.95
C GLY A 306 -2.14 -8.39 13.22
N ASP A 307 -1.60 -7.17 13.05
CA ASP A 307 -2.22 -6.08 12.28
C ASP A 307 -1.16 -5.44 11.36
N ALA A 308 -1.51 -5.11 10.11
CA ALA A 308 -0.58 -4.58 9.09
C ALA A 308 -0.54 -3.04 8.98
N ASP A 309 -1.34 -2.36 9.81
CA ASP A 309 -1.25 -0.92 10.02
C ASP A 309 0.16 -0.56 10.54
N ARG A 310 0.78 0.43 9.89
CA ARG A 310 2.21 0.80 10.06
C ARG A 310 2.55 1.13 11.52
N GLU A 311 1.66 1.80 12.23
CA GLU A 311 1.89 2.19 13.62
C GLU A 311 1.61 1.04 14.62
N ARG A 312 1.05 -0.06 14.12
CA ARG A 312 0.44 -1.16 14.88
C ARG A 312 1.01 -2.54 14.58
N MET A 313 2.11 -2.64 13.83
CA MET A 313 2.75 -3.94 13.50
C MET A 313 3.24 -4.70 14.76
N ASN A 314 3.46 -3.97 15.86
CA ASN A 314 3.66 -4.50 17.21
C ASN A 314 2.46 -5.26 17.81
N ASP A 315 1.22 -5.06 17.32
CA ASP A 315 0.02 -5.78 17.79
C ASP A 315 0.04 -7.30 17.43
N ALA A 316 1.13 -7.82 16.87
CA ALA A 316 1.37 -9.27 16.73
C ALA A 316 1.97 -9.93 17.99
N PHE A 317 2.54 -9.15 18.91
CA PHE A 317 3.34 -9.60 20.06
C PHE A 317 2.75 -9.14 21.41
N LEU A 318 3.08 -9.87 22.48
CA LEU A 318 2.81 -9.39 23.85
C LEU A 318 3.69 -8.16 24.16
N PRO A 319 3.18 -7.15 24.90
CA PRO A 319 3.98 -5.99 25.30
C PRO A 319 5.19 -6.36 26.17
N ASP A 320 6.23 -5.54 26.15
CA ASP A 320 7.44 -5.77 26.93
C ASP A 320 7.16 -5.95 28.44
N GLY A 321 7.84 -6.91 29.05
CA GLY A 321 7.66 -7.28 30.45
C GLY A 321 6.38 -8.06 30.77
N ILE A 322 5.53 -8.35 29.78
CA ILE A 322 4.31 -9.17 29.96
C ILE A 322 4.61 -10.64 29.63
N GLU A 323 4.85 -11.45 30.66
CA GLU A 323 4.91 -12.91 30.51
C GLU A 323 3.52 -13.52 30.23
N ALA A 324 3.49 -14.69 29.58
CA ALA A 324 2.25 -15.36 29.19
C ALA A 324 1.69 -16.24 30.33
N ALA A 325 0.53 -15.86 30.85
CA ALA A 325 -0.26 -16.60 31.84
C ALA A 325 -1.32 -17.46 31.13
N GLY A 326 -0.89 -18.63 30.61
CA GLY A 326 -1.72 -19.54 29.82
C GLY A 326 -1.44 -19.40 28.32
N ASP A 327 -2.48 -19.37 27.49
CA ASP A 327 -2.33 -19.14 26.04
C ASP A 327 -1.87 -17.69 25.75
N PRO A 328 -0.68 -17.50 25.15
CA PRO A 328 -0.20 -16.18 24.76
C PRO A 328 -1.11 -15.47 23.75
N SER A 329 -1.80 -16.20 22.87
CA SER A 329 -2.67 -15.61 21.84
C SER A 329 -3.96 -15.06 22.45
N ALA A 330 -4.67 -15.83 23.27
CA ALA A 330 -5.83 -15.35 24.03
C ALA A 330 -5.45 -14.21 25.00
N GLN A 331 -4.24 -14.22 25.58
CA GLN A 331 -3.76 -13.09 26.38
C GLN A 331 -3.55 -11.83 25.53
N LEU A 332 -2.90 -11.94 24.38
CA LEU A 332 -2.72 -10.82 23.46
C LEU A 332 -4.06 -10.25 23.00
N LEU A 333 -4.99 -11.10 22.55
CA LEU A 333 -6.33 -10.68 22.09
C LEU A 333 -7.10 -9.89 23.16
N ARG A 334 -7.00 -10.26 24.45
CA ARG A 334 -7.59 -9.48 25.56
C ARG A 334 -6.92 -8.11 25.74
N ILE A 335 -5.60 -8.04 25.63
CA ILE A 335 -4.84 -6.78 25.73
C ILE A 335 -5.20 -5.84 24.56
N LEU A 336 -5.26 -6.37 23.34
CA LEU A 336 -5.62 -5.62 22.13
C LEU A 336 -7.08 -5.16 22.16
N GLY A 337 -8.01 -6.03 22.57
CA GLY A 337 -9.41 -5.66 22.74
C GLY A 337 -9.60 -4.54 23.77
N ALA A 338 -8.86 -4.57 24.89
CA ALA A 338 -8.88 -3.47 25.85
C ALA A 338 -8.24 -2.18 25.29
N ARG A 339 -7.12 -2.29 24.57
CA ARG A 339 -6.43 -1.18 23.90
C ARG A 339 -7.33 -0.50 22.86
N ASP A 340 -8.13 -1.24 22.11
CA ASP A 340 -9.05 -0.67 21.11
C ASP A 340 -10.04 0.32 21.74
N TYR A 341 -10.50 0.06 22.99
CA TYR A 341 -11.34 1.00 23.73
C TYR A 341 -10.56 2.19 24.34
N GLN A 342 -9.29 2.00 24.71
CA GLN A 342 -8.43 3.07 25.22
C GLN A 342 -8.04 4.07 24.11
N ASP A 343 -7.71 3.55 22.93
CA ASP A 343 -7.30 4.32 21.76
C ASP A 343 -8.49 4.79 20.91
N PHE A 344 -9.71 4.42 21.30
CA PHE A 344 -10.97 4.61 20.55
C PHE A 344 -10.87 4.17 19.08
N ARG A 345 -10.25 3.00 18.85
CA ARG A 345 -9.77 2.55 17.53
C ARG A 345 -10.90 2.50 16.50
N PHE A 346 -10.67 3.20 15.39
CA PHE A 346 -11.64 3.35 14.30
C PHE A 346 -11.48 2.31 13.16
N PHE A 347 -10.28 1.73 13.00
CA PHE A 347 -9.97 0.83 11.88
C PHE A 347 -8.96 -0.25 12.29
N ARG A 348 -9.05 -1.42 11.65
CA ARG A 348 -8.10 -2.53 11.79
C ARG A 348 -7.70 -3.08 10.42
N GLN A 349 -6.48 -3.60 10.34
CA GLN A 349 -5.87 -4.22 9.17
C GLN A 349 -5.37 -5.60 9.59
N THR A 350 -6.30 -6.41 10.11
CA THR A 350 -6.01 -7.67 10.81
C THR A 350 -5.44 -8.71 9.86
N LEU A 351 -4.40 -9.39 10.31
CA LEU A 351 -3.82 -10.53 9.62
C LEU A 351 -4.32 -11.84 10.22
N LEU A 352 -4.63 -12.81 9.37
CA LEU A 352 -5.11 -14.13 9.73
C LEU A 352 -4.21 -15.21 9.12
N VAL A 353 -3.99 -16.30 9.87
CA VAL A 353 -3.30 -17.52 9.41
C VAL A 353 -4.13 -18.74 9.78
N ARG A 354 -3.73 -19.94 9.32
CA ARG A 354 -4.40 -21.20 9.69
C ARG A 354 -4.40 -21.44 11.21
N ALA A 355 -5.52 -21.96 11.72
CA ALA A 355 -5.74 -22.19 13.16
C ALA A 355 -4.84 -23.27 13.79
N ASP A 356 -4.16 -24.08 12.98
CA ASP A 356 -3.21 -25.12 13.40
C ASP A 356 -1.77 -24.58 13.55
N ARG A 357 -1.47 -23.40 13.02
CA ARG A 357 -0.18 -22.70 13.21
C ARG A 357 -0.10 -22.15 14.63
N ILE A 358 1.12 -21.91 15.12
CA ILE A 358 1.36 -21.37 16.47
C ILE A 358 2.28 -20.14 16.35
N PRO A 359 1.73 -18.94 16.13
CA PRO A 359 2.52 -17.71 16.09
C PRO A 359 3.16 -17.44 17.45
N ARG A 360 4.47 -17.23 17.49
CA ARG A 360 5.15 -16.75 18.71
C ARG A 360 4.70 -15.32 18.99
N ARG A 361 4.35 -15.05 20.25
CA ARG A 361 3.96 -13.72 20.73
C ARG A 361 5.14 -12.92 21.30
N THR A 362 6.35 -13.27 20.87
CA THR A 362 7.61 -12.56 21.10
C THR A 362 8.39 -12.56 19.80
N ILE A 363 9.16 -11.49 19.55
CA ILE A 363 9.85 -11.26 18.28
C ILE A 363 10.98 -12.28 18.06
N ASP A 364 10.96 -13.00 16.94
CA ASP A 364 12.08 -13.84 16.54
C ASP A 364 13.24 -12.99 15.99
N HIS A 365 14.18 -12.64 16.86
CA HIS A 365 15.39 -11.88 16.53
C HIS A 365 16.37 -12.63 15.60
N GLN A 366 16.18 -13.94 15.38
CA GLN A 366 16.95 -14.71 14.39
C GLN A 366 16.32 -14.57 13.00
N ALA A 367 14.99 -14.73 12.91
CA ALA A 367 14.23 -14.49 11.69
C ALA A 367 14.38 -13.03 11.22
N LEU A 368 14.29 -12.07 12.15
CA LEU A 368 14.54 -10.64 11.92
C LEU A 368 15.94 -10.38 11.34
N GLY A 369 16.96 -11.13 11.78
CA GLY A 369 18.30 -11.05 11.22
C GLY A 369 18.40 -11.52 9.75
N GLN A 370 17.49 -12.39 9.31
CA GLN A 370 17.42 -12.87 7.91
C GLN A 370 16.56 -11.98 7.01
N LEU A 371 15.85 -10.99 7.56
CA LEU A 371 15.10 -10.02 6.77
C LEU A 371 16.06 -9.02 6.09
N TYR A 372 15.57 -8.48 4.98
CA TYR A 372 16.18 -7.38 4.26
C TYR A 372 15.60 -6.05 4.75
N ALA A 373 16.43 -5.00 4.78
CA ALA A 373 16.05 -3.65 5.19
C ALA A 373 16.42 -2.62 4.11
N VAL A 374 15.62 -1.57 4.00
CA VAL A 374 15.89 -0.36 3.20
C VAL A 374 15.38 0.87 3.97
N THR A 375 15.88 2.06 3.67
CA THR A 375 15.37 3.31 4.26
C THR A 375 15.02 4.36 3.22
N ARG A 376 14.08 5.24 3.57
CA ARG A 376 13.80 6.50 2.87
C ARG A 376 14.19 7.72 3.72
N CYS A 377 14.88 7.51 4.84
CA CYS A 377 15.60 8.57 5.54
C CYS A 377 16.69 9.15 4.63
N LEU A 378 17.06 10.39 4.93
CA LEU A 378 18.25 11.06 4.43
C LEU A 378 19.18 11.31 5.62
N ARG A 379 20.48 11.17 5.42
CA ARG A 379 21.50 11.58 6.38
C ARG A 379 21.74 13.09 6.20
N ASP A 380 21.59 13.86 7.26
CA ASP A 380 21.88 15.30 7.25
C ASP A 380 23.31 15.56 7.79
N GLU A 381 23.70 14.92 8.90
CA GLU A 381 25.06 14.96 9.47
C GLU A 381 25.48 13.58 10.04
N GLU A 382 26.50 13.49 10.90
CA GLU A 382 26.85 12.24 11.61
C GLU A 382 25.86 11.98 12.76
N GLY A 383 25.31 10.76 12.86
CA GLY A 383 24.26 10.41 13.82
C GLY A 383 22.88 11.05 13.55
N MET A 384 22.81 12.06 12.68
CA MET A 384 21.62 12.89 12.43
C MET A 384 20.94 12.55 11.10
N PHE A 385 19.68 12.15 11.19
CA PHE A 385 18.87 11.68 10.07
C PHE A 385 17.55 12.44 9.98
N ARG A 386 16.96 12.44 8.79
CA ARG A 386 15.69 13.11 8.51
C ARG A 386 14.78 12.24 7.66
N ILE A 387 13.50 12.20 8.02
CA ILE A 387 12.43 11.61 7.21
C ILE A 387 11.32 12.64 7.04
N ASN A 388 10.92 12.91 5.80
CA ASN A 388 10.06 14.04 5.44
C ASN A 388 10.64 15.36 6.02
N ALA A 389 9.90 16.02 6.93
CA ALA A 389 10.31 17.22 7.66
C ALA A 389 10.84 16.94 9.09
N ASN A 390 10.84 15.68 9.54
CA ASN A 390 11.22 15.29 10.90
C ASN A 390 12.70 14.90 10.96
N VAL A 391 13.49 15.64 11.75
CA VAL A 391 14.91 15.35 12.04
C VAL A 391 15.00 14.60 13.38
N PHE A 392 15.87 13.60 13.45
CA PHE A 392 16.13 12.79 14.64
C PHE A 392 17.60 12.36 14.75
N GLU A 393 18.00 11.97 15.96
CA GLU A 393 19.34 11.49 16.33
C GLU A 393 19.29 9.98 16.61
N VAL A 394 20.31 9.24 16.17
CA VAL A 394 20.51 7.82 16.53
C VAL A 394 21.76 7.70 17.41
N GLN A 395 21.56 7.44 18.70
CA GLN A 395 22.63 7.55 19.72
C GLN A 395 23.47 6.27 19.91
N ASP A 396 23.00 5.08 19.52
CA ASP A 396 23.86 3.89 19.41
C ASP A 396 24.61 3.96 18.08
N ALA A 397 25.93 4.18 18.13
CA ALA A 397 26.73 4.41 16.93
C ALA A 397 26.66 3.27 15.89
N PRO A 398 26.61 1.97 16.26
CA PRO A 398 26.38 0.90 15.28
C PRO A 398 25.00 0.93 14.62
N LEU A 399 23.93 1.36 15.30
CA LEU A 399 22.62 1.61 14.65
C LEU A 399 22.66 2.85 13.74
N ALA A 400 23.43 3.90 14.08
CA ALA A 400 23.64 5.04 13.20
C ALA A 400 24.45 4.66 11.94
N GLU A 401 25.47 3.81 12.08
CA GLU A 401 26.23 3.25 10.96
C GLU A 401 25.37 2.33 10.09
N ALA A 402 24.55 1.47 10.69
CA ALA A 402 23.58 0.64 9.98
C ALA A 402 22.61 1.48 9.13
N LEU A 403 22.05 2.56 9.71
CA LEU A 403 21.16 3.46 8.98
C LEU A 403 21.91 4.26 7.90
N THR A 404 23.15 4.68 8.15
CA THR A 404 24.02 5.33 7.15
C THR A 404 24.25 4.44 5.94
N ARG A 405 24.63 3.17 6.15
CA ARG A 405 24.81 2.19 5.08
C ARG A 405 23.52 1.93 4.28
N LEU A 406 22.36 1.97 4.92
CA LEU A 406 21.06 1.90 4.24
C LEU A 406 20.75 3.14 3.39
N VAL A 407 21.15 4.34 3.82
CA VAL A 407 21.03 5.57 3.01
C VAL A 407 21.95 5.52 1.79
N GLU A 408 23.19 5.04 1.96
CA GLU A 408 24.23 5.02 0.93
C GLU A 408 24.03 3.92 -0.14
N GLN A 409 23.45 2.77 0.22
CA GLN A 409 23.19 1.66 -0.72
C GLN A 409 21.81 1.74 -1.43
N ARG A 410 20.96 2.72 -1.08
CA ARG A 410 19.60 2.86 -1.64
C ARG A 410 19.63 2.88 -3.18
N PRO A 411 18.83 2.05 -3.89
CA PRO A 411 17.62 1.36 -3.40
C PRO A 411 17.82 -0.12 -2.98
N ARG A 412 19.07 -0.60 -2.94
CA ARG A 412 19.42 -1.99 -2.58
C ARG A 412 18.98 -2.30 -1.16
N ARG A 413 18.36 -3.46 -0.95
CA ARG A 413 17.98 -3.93 0.38
C ARG A 413 19.15 -4.71 0.99
N LEU A 414 19.56 -4.36 2.22
CA LEU A 414 20.68 -5.00 2.92
C LEU A 414 20.15 -5.96 4.00
N ARG A 415 20.81 -7.09 4.29
CA ARG A 415 20.30 -7.98 5.34
C ARG A 415 20.53 -7.39 6.73
N VAL A 416 19.57 -7.54 7.62
CA VAL A 416 19.69 -7.06 9.02
C VAL A 416 20.91 -7.69 9.72
N SER A 417 21.28 -8.94 9.42
CA SER A 417 22.51 -9.57 9.93
C SER A 417 23.83 -9.00 9.40
N GLU A 418 23.80 -8.28 8.27
CA GLU A 418 24.96 -7.58 7.69
C GLU A 418 25.09 -6.15 8.24
N LEU A 419 24.05 -5.67 8.92
CA LEU A 419 23.95 -4.33 9.51
C LEU A 419 24.22 -4.36 11.02
N VAL A 420 23.62 -5.31 11.74
CA VAL A 420 23.67 -5.37 13.21
C VAL A 420 23.89 -6.78 13.76
N ASP A 421 24.77 -6.83 14.76
CA ASP A 421 25.33 -8.04 15.35
C ASP A 421 24.42 -8.69 16.40
N THR A 422 24.03 -7.90 17.41
CA THR A 422 23.38 -8.36 18.65
C THR A 422 21.85 -8.50 18.53
N PRO A 423 21.22 -9.39 19.32
CA PRO A 423 19.75 -9.49 19.41
C PRO A 423 19.06 -8.16 19.74
N ALA A 424 19.63 -7.36 20.66
CA ALA A 424 19.08 -6.07 21.05
C ALA A 424 19.04 -5.07 19.87
N ARG A 425 20.14 -4.94 19.10
CA ARG A 425 20.14 -4.08 17.91
C ARG A 425 19.22 -4.58 16.81
N ARG A 426 19.01 -5.89 16.68
CA ARG A 426 18.00 -6.42 15.75
C ARG A 426 16.60 -6.00 16.17
N ILE A 427 16.25 -6.12 17.45
CA ILE A 427 14.96 -5.64 17.97
C ILE A 427 14.80 -4.12 17.72
N ALA A 428 15.85 -3.33 17.95
CA ALA A 428 15.85 -1.89 17.61
C ALA A 428 15.65 -1.60 16.11
N MET A 429 16.14 -2.45 15.19
CA MET A 429 15.81 -2.33 13.76
C MET A 429 14.31 -2.57 13.49
N PHE A 430 13.67 -3.49 14.23
CA PHE A 430 12.22 -3.65 14.17
C PHE A 430 11.45 -2.47 14.82
N GLU A 431 11.98 -1.87 15.89
CA GLU A 431 11.45 -0.60 16.43
C GLU A 431 11.51 0.52 15.38
N MET A 432 12.63 0.65 14.65
CA MET A 432 12.75 1.58 13.51
C MET A 432 11.75 1.29 12.39
N PHE A 433 11.39 0.01 12.15
CA PHE A 433 10.38 -0.40 11.17
C PHE A 433 8.96 -0.02 11.62
N ASN A 434 8.61 -0.27 12.89
CA ASN A 434 7.32 0.14 13.47
C ASN A 434 7.23 1.68 13.62
N ALA A 435 8.35 2.39 13.73
CA ALA A 435 8.43 3.85 13.67
C ALA A 435 8.46 4.41 12.23
N GLY A 436 8.45 3.57 11.19
CA GLY A 436 8.44 3.98 9.79
C GLY A 436 9.76 4.57 9.26
N LEU A 437 10.87 4.41 9.98
CA LEU A 437 12.20 4.91 9.62
C LEU A 437 12.92 3.97 8.63
N ILE A 438 12.62 2.68 8.70
CA ILE A 438 13.03 1.68 7.71
C ILE A 438 11.81 0.90 7.19
N ASP A 439 11.98 0.26 6.05
CA ASP A 439 11.07 -0.72 5.48
C ASP A 439 11.76 -2.10 5.47
N LEU A 440 11.10 -3.14 6.00
CA LEU A 440 11.60 -4.52 6.06
C LEU A 440 10.93 -5.40 4.99
N TYR A 441 11.67 -6.39 4.49
CA TYR A 441 11.24 -7.33 3.45
C TYR A 441 11.76 -8.75 3.71
N THR A 442 11.04 -9.76 3.22
CA THR A 442 11.46 -11.18 3.25
C THR A 442 12.48 -11.54 2.16
N GLU A 443 12.52 -10.75 1.10
CA GLU A 443 13.26 -11.01 -0.14
C GLU A 443 13.99 -9.75 -0.62
N ALA A 444 15.00 -9.95 -1.47
CA ALA A 444 15.72 -8.87 -2.15
C ALA A 444 14.79 -8.06 -3.07
N GLU A 445 15.28 -6.94 -3.58
CA GLU A 445 14.54 -6.05 -4.48
C GLU A 445 14.04 -6.71 -5.78
N PRO A 446 12.79 -6.45 -6.21
CA PRO A 446 12.28 -6.82 -7.54
C PRO A 446 12.63 -5.80 -8.65
N TYR A 447 13.43 -4.78 -8.32
CA TYR A 447 13.75 -3.63 -9.17
C TYR A 447 15.27 -3.45 -9.32
N ALA A 448 15.69 -2.74 -10.37
CA ALA A 448 17.10 -2.46 -10.58
C ALA A 448 17.66 -1.54 -9.48
N CYS A 449 18.89 -1.83 -9.03
CA CYS A 449 19.65 -0.92 -8.15
C CYS A 449 20.58 0.02 -8.90
N GLU A 450 20.83 -0.22 -10.18
CA GLU A 450 21.84 0.47 -10.99
C GLU A 450 21.28 0.76 -12.39
N VAL A 451 21.78 1.82 -13.05
CA VAL A 451 21.30 2.21 -14.38
C VAL A 451 21.93 1.32 -15.45
N GLY A 452 21.21 0.28 -15.86
CA GLY A 452 21.64 -0.61 -16.94
C GLY A 452 21.83 0.09 -18.30
N GLU A 453 22.34 -0.66 -19.29
CA GLU A 453 22.57 -0.13 -20.65
C GLU A 453 21.27 0.39 -21.30
N ARG A 454 20.18 -0.36 -21.14
CA ARG A 454 18.84 -0.09 -21.70
C ARG A 454 17.79 -0.15 -20.59
N PRO A 455 17.64 0.92 -19.79
CA PRO A 455 16.74 0.89 -18.64
C PRO A 455 15.28 0.70 -19.07
N ARG A 456 14.55 -0.10 -18.29
CA ARG A 456 13.15 -0.47 -18.55
C ARG A 456 12.28 -0.13 -17.34
N ALA A 457 11.41 0.86 -17.46
CA ALA A 457 10.37 1.12 -16.48
C ALA A 457 9.27 0.05 -16.55
N SER A 458 8.51 -0.10 -15.46
CA SER A 458 7.36 -1.02 -15.43
C SER A 458 6.38 -0.74 -16.58
N PRO A 459 5.90 -1.77 -17.30
CA PRO A 459 4.85 -1.63 -18.31
C PRO A 459 3.59 -0.94 -17.78
N LEU A 460 3.21 -1.19 -16.52
CA LEU A 460 2.06 -0.54 -15.90
C LEU A 460 2.30 0.96 -15.68
N ILE A 461 3.46 1.36 -15.16
CA ILE A 461 3.86 2.78 -15.03
C ILE A 461 3.77 3.46 -16.41
N ARG A 462 4.31 2.82 -17.45
CA ARG A 462 4.31 3.36 -18.81
C ARG A 462 2.90 3.49 -19.40
N ALA A 463 2.01 2.53 -19.14
CA ALA A 463 0.60 2.63 -19.52
C ALA A 463 -0.13 3.76 -18.78
N MET A 464 0.07 3.88 -17.47
CA MET A 464 -0.51 4.96 -16.65
C MET A 464 -0.08 6.34 -17.15
N LEU A 465 1.21 6.52 -17.46
CA LEU A 465 1.75 7.76 -18.03
C LEU A 465 1.23 8.06 -19.43
N ALA A 466 1.02 7.03 -20.28
CA ALA A 466 0.47 7.19 -21.62
C ALA A 466 -1.01 7.62 -21.63
N GLU A 467 -1.79 7.19 -20.65
CA GLU A 467 -3.16 7.68 -20.38
C GLU A 467 -3.18 9.02 -19.60
N GLY A 468 -2.00 9.63 -19.37
CA GLY A 468 -1.85 10.97 -18.79
C GLY A 468 -1.88 11.05 -17.25
N LEU A 469 -1.82 9.92 -16.54
CA LEU A 469 -1.84 9.93 -15.07
C LEU A 469 -0.54 10.50 -14.47
N GLU A 470 -0.67 11.39 -13.49
CA GLU A 470 0.47 11.90 -12.70
C GLU A 470 0.77 11.06 -11.46
N ASN A 471 -0.21 10.28 -11.00
CA ASN A 471 -0.07 9.31 -9.91
C ASN A 471 0.27 7.94 -10.50
N ILE A 472 1.40 7.36 -10.11
CA ILE A 472 1.91 6.06 -10.59
C ILE A 472 2.19 5.11 -9.42
N CYS A 473 2.30 3.81 -9.71
CA CYS A 473 2.78 2.79 -8.77
C CYS A 473 4.31 2.63 -8.85
N THR A 474 4.98 2.50 -7.72
CA THR A 474 6.38 2.02 -7.66
C THR A 474 6.45 0.48 -7.62
N LEU A 475 7.61 -0.11 -7.90
CA LEU A 475 7.87 -1.55 -7.80
C LEU A 475 8.05 -2.04 -6.35
N ASP A 476 7.99 -1.15 -5.36
CA ASP A 476 7.82 -1.47 -3.93
C ASP A 476 6.40 -1.15 -3.41
N HIS A 477 5.42 -1.11 -4.32
CA HIS A 477 3.98 -0.97 -4.05
C HIS A 477 3.61 0.28 -3.23
N ARG A 478 4.21 1.43 -3.58
CA ARG A 478 3.81 2.77 -3.13
C ARG A 478 3.07 3.51 -4.25
N LEU A 479 2.19 4.43 -3.85
CA LEU A 479 1.68 5.48 -4.73
C LEU A 479 2.69 6.64 -4.76
N MET A 480 3.04 7.13 -5.95
CA MET A 480 3.94 8.27 -6.16
C MET A 480 3.33 9.25 -7.16
N THR A 481 3.31 10.54 -6.82
CA THR A 481 2.92 11.61 -7.75
C THR A 481 4.15 12.19 -8.43
N ILE A 482 4.13 12.32 -9.75
CA ILE A 482 5.15 13.01 -10.56
C ILE A 482 4.43 14.06 -11.41
N GLN A 483 4.47 15.31 -10.98
CA GLN A 483 3.80 16.41 -11.69
C GLN A 483 4.67 16.95 -12.84
N GLU A 484 5.98 16.87 -12.68
CA GLU A 484 6.96 17.35 -13.66
C GLU A 484 6.87 16.57 -14.97
N PHE A 485 6.85 17.29 -16.09
CA PHE A 485 6.84 16.67 -17.43
C PHE A 485 8.08 15.80 -17.68
N GLY A 486 9.27 16.30 -17.33
CA GLY A 486 10.54 15.64 -17.67
C GLY A 486 10.68 14.20 -17.18
N PRO A 487 10.53 13.91 -15.87
CA PRO A 487 10.63 12.55 -15.36
C PRO A 487 9.54 11.61 -15.91
N ARG A 488 8.32 12.12 -16.15
CA ARG A 488 7.23 11.36 -16.81
C ARG A 488 7.57 11.02 -18.26
N HIS A 489 8.04 12.01 -19.03
CA HIS A 489 8.45 11.84 -20.43
C HIS A 489 9.60 10.83 -20.56
N LEU A 490 10.60 10.94 -19.68
CA LEU A 490 11.70 9.97 -19.62
C LEU A 490 11.18 8.56 -19.32
N LEU A 491 10.41 8.37 -18.24
CA LEU A 491 9.82 7.07 -17.85
C LEU A 491 9.02 6.41 -18.99
N ALA A 492 8.19 7.17 -19.71
CA ALA A 492 7.38 6.67 -20.81
C ALA A 492 8.23 6.04 -21.94
N HIS A 493 9.46 6.52 -22.13
CA HIS A 493 10.42 6.04 -23.14
C HIS A 493 11.39 4.95 -22.64
N LEU A 494 11.35 4.60 -21.36
CA LEU A 494 12.19 3.51 -20.80
C LEU A 494 11.52 2.15 -21.05
N ASP A 495 11.50 1.71 -22.30
CA ASP A 495 10.94 0.41 -22.71
C ASP A 495 11.97 -0.74 -22.80
N GLY A 496 13.24 -0.46 -22.49
CA GLY A 496 14.35 -1.41 -22.64
C GLY A 496 14.86 -1.57 -24.09
N THR A 497 14.32 -0.82 -25.05
CA THR A 497 14.83 -0.83 -26.44
C THR A 497 15.91 0.23 -26.68
N ARG A 498 15.82 1.37 -25.98
CA ARG A 498 16.76 2.50 -26.10
C ARG A 498 17.95 2.29 -25.17
N ASP A 499 19.16 2.42 -25.73
CA ASP A 499 20.39 2.61 -24.96
C ASP A 499 20.57 4.07 -24.52
N ARG A 500 21.61 4.34 -23.72
CA ARG A 500 21.92 5.70 -23.23
C ARG A 500 22.11 6.73 -24.35
N THR A 501 22.63 6.36 -25.52
CA THR A 501 22.78 7.25 -26.67
C THR A 501 21.41 7.61 -27.26
N ALA A 502 20.55 6.61 -27.42
CA ALA A 502 19.16 6.81 -27.88
C ALA A 502 18.30 7.60 -26.87
N LEU A 503 18.65 7.58 -25.57
CA LEU A 503 17.99 8.35 -24.52
C LEU A 503 18.45 9.82 -24.43
N VAL A 504 19.52 10.25 -25.10
CA VAL A 504 19.97 11.66 -25.05
C VAL A 504 18.89 12.62 -25.57
N ALA A 505 18.25 12.31 -26.70
CA ALA A 505 17.19 13.14 -27.26
C ALA A 505 15.96 13.22 -26.33
N VAL A 506 15.55 12.09 -25.75
CA VAL A 506 14.48 12.03 -24.74
C VAL A 506 14.85 12.82 -23.49
N GLY A 507 16.12 12.79 -23.08
CA GLY A 507 16.66 13.59 -21.99
C GLY A 507 16.53 15.09 -22.26
N GLN A 508 16.92 15.55 -23.45
CA GLN A 508 16.78 16.95 -23.87
C GLN A 508 15.30 17.39 -23.91
N GLU A 509 14.40 16.58 -24.47
CA GLU A 509 12.95 16.82 -24.41
C GLU A 509 12.43 16.88 -22.96
N ALA A 510 13.04 16.12 -22.05
CA ALA A 510 12.73 16.12 -20.62
C ALA A 510 13.41 17.26 -19.81
N GLY A 511 14.20 18.14 -20.44
CA GLY A 511 14.96 19.20 -19.76
C GLY A 511 16.20 18.72 -19.00
N LEU A 512 16.81 17.62 -19.46
CA LEU A 512 18.05 17.03 -18.97
C LEU A 512 19.14 17.18 -20.05
N ASP A 513 19.59 18.42 -20.25
CA ASP A 513 20.34 18.84 -21.44
C ASP A 513 21.76 18.23 -21.59
N THR A 514 22.31 17.65 -20.52
CA THR A 514 23.66 17.04 -20.50
C THR A 514 23.61 15.54 -20.17
N PRO A 515 24.62 14.75 -20.60
CA PRO A 515 24.71 13.34 -20.22
C PRO A 515 24.67 13.13 -18.72
N GLU A 516 25.31 13.98 -17.93
CA GLU A 516 25.35 13.90 -16.46
C GLU A 516 23.98 14.20 -15.83
N ALA A 517 23.20 15.10 -16.44
CA ALA A 517 21.82 15.39 -16.04
C ALA A 517 20.89 14.20 -16.34
N LEU A 518 21.02 13.58 -17.52
CA LEU A 518 20.30 12.36 -17.87
C LEU A 518 20.68 11.20 -16.94
N ASP A 519 21.97 10.97 -16.72
CA ASP A 519 22.48 9.93 -15.81
C ASP A 519 22.01 10.13 -14.37
N LYS A 520 21.94 11.39 -13.91
CA LYS A 520 21.37 11.75 -12.60
C LYS A 520 19.87 11.47 -12.56
N GLY A 521 19.11 11.84 -13.60
CA GLY A 521 17.68 11.54 -13.72
C GLY A 521 17.41 10.04 -13.67
N LEU A 522 18.12 9.24 -14.48
CA LEU A 522 18.02 7.78 -14.48
C LEU A 522 18.38 7.17 -13.11
N ARG A 523 19.43 7.67 -12.44
CA ARG A 523 19.76 7.25 -11.05
C ARG A 523 18.65 7.60 -10.06
N THR A 524 17.97 8.75 -10.21
CA THR A 524 16.81 9.09 -9.37
C THR A 524 15.65 8.12 -9.60
N LEU A 525 15.32 7.79 -10.86
CA LEU A 525 14.24 6.84 -11.19
C LEU A 525 14.54 5.42 -10.65
N VAL A 526 15.80 4.99 -10.72
CA VAL A 526 16.30 3.78 -10.05
C VAL A 526 16.10 3.87 -8.54
N SER A 527 16.54 4.96 -7.90
CA SER A 527 16.48 5.11 -6.43
C SER A 527 15.07 5.16 -5.82
N GLU A 528 14.04 5.41 -6.62
CA GLU A 528 12.64 5.36 -6.22
C GLU A 528 11.93 4.04 -6.57
N GLY A 529 12.63 3.06 -7.16
CA GLY A 529 12.07 1.75 -7.49
C GLY A 529 11.13 1.77 -8.70
N LEU A 530 11.46 2.55 -9.74
CA LEU A 530 10.62 2.69 -10.95
C LEU A 530 11.11 1.84 -12.14
N ILE A 531 12.31 1.25 -12.04
CA ILE A 531 13.01 0.52 -13.11
C ILE A 531 13.09 -0.97 -12.77
N LEU A 532 12.70 -1.84 -13.69
CA LEU A 532 12.80 -3.30 -13.56
C LEU A 532 14.26 -3.75 -13.57
N ALA A 533 14.54 -4.84 -12.84
CA ALA A 533 15.85 -5.50 -12.79
C ALA A 533 16.28 -6.14 -14.12
#